data_AF-A0A224Z7L0-F1
#
_entry.id   AF-A0A224Z7L0-F1
#
_cell.length_a   1.000
_cell.length_b   1.000
_cell.length_c   1.000
_cell.angle_alpha   90.00
_cell.angle_beta   90.00
_cell.angle_gamma   90.00
#
_symmetry.space_group_name_H-M   'P 1'
#
loop_
_entity.id
_entity.type
_entity.pdbx_description
1 polymer ?
#
loop_
_entity_poly.entity_id
_entity_poly.type
_entity_poly.pdbx_seq_one_letter_code
_entity_poly.pdbx_strand_id
1 'polypeptide(L)'
;MDMPARSESTDESGSSGRNGSNDMLPAADTWGSWNVAGEAHNRCLQFRVKNDHARVSCLLCATPMGSHRWLVPFVGRRLPRELAKRLTQASEPEQVQAALCSSLQAVHDAWLQSLEPTLSRRDELLQATDQGPGEASLAALEAELSSGCSLALAVVMNGEQLYVANLGRTRVLLLRGGEEEPKLLTVEHSVDNADELLRLVRLGVDSKLLTEEVLPVTRCLGAHPRRRRPDGPDPVSNEPEYCGPLEVEPGWRLVFLSDGLCTALRVSGMANQEANRLVAKMASQPGTARQALSKLLHHCELPPSWSHELTLMVVSLCEEEAPPPAPVSDGRVDPYVDFTPLINALDQAREPEL
;
A
#
# COMPACT_ATOMS: atom_id res chain seq x y z
N MET A 1 -53.87 30.79 48.69
CA MET A 1 -53.11 29.73 49.35
C MET A 1 -53.69 28.41 48.88
N ASP A 2 -53.01 27.51 48.19
CA ASP A 2 -51.80 27.54 47.36
C ASP A 2 -51.79 26.21 46.58
N MET A 3 -51.11 26.21 45.44
CA MET A 3 -50.68 25.06 44.60
C MET A 3 -50.10 23.87 45.40
N PRO A 4 -49.89 22.64 44.85
CA PRO A 4 -49.27 22.32 43.53
C PRO A 4 -49.86 21.06 42.84
N ALA A 5 -49.31 20.41 41.81
CA ALA A 5 -48.64 20.70 40.54
C ALA A 5 -48.37 19.32 39.88
N ARG A 6 -48.74 19.21 38.59
CA ARG A 6 -48.24 18.35 37.48
C ARG A 6 -47.66 16.94 37.70
N SER A 7 -48.14 16.00 36.87
CA SER A 7 -47.28 15.21 35.97
C SER A 7 -48.03 14.86 34.68
N GLU A 8 -47.43 15.19 33.53
CA GLU A 8 -47.89 14.83 32.18
C GLU A 8 -47.10 13.60 31.71
N SER A 9 -47.81 12.61 31.19
CA SER A 9 -47.26 11.49 30.42
C SER A 9 -47.86 11.54 29.02
N THR A 10 -47.01 11.58 28.00
CA THR A 10 -47.44 11.39 26.60
C THR A 10 -46.73 10.20 25.99
N ASP A 11 -47.58 9.34 25.45
CA ASP A 11 -47.32 8.14 24.69
C ASP A 11 -46.87 8.40 23.24
N GLU A 12 -46.40 7.29 22.64
CA GLU A 12 -46.42 6.92 21.22
C GLU A 12 -45.43 7.57 20.23
N SER A 13 -44.54 6.73 19.68
CA SER A 13 -44.59 6.35 18.25
C SER A 13 -43.51 5.32 17.83
N GLY A 14 -43.94 4.31 17.08
CA GLY A 14 -43.28 3.92 15.83
C GLY A 14 -42.13 2.90 15.88
N SER A 15 -42.46 1.61 15.81
CA SER A 15 -41.58 0.56 15.30
C SER A 15 -41.41 0.68 13.77
N SER A 16 -40.18 0.68 13.25
CA SER A 16 -39.72 -0.18 12.14
C SER A 16 -38.30 0.17 11.69
N GLY A 17 -37.56 -0.83 11.21
CA GLY A 17 -36.41 -0.60 10.32
C GLY A 17 -35.05 -1.01 10.87
N ARG A 18 -34.77 -2.31 10.82
CA ARG A 18 -33.39 -2.84 10.73
C ARG A 18 -32.64 -2.12 9.61
N ASN A 19 -31.41 -1.71 9.86
CA ASN A 19 -30.28 -1.96 8.96
C ASN A 19 -28.98 -1.66 9.72
N GLY A 20 -28.21 -2.72 9.97
CA GLY A 20 -26.91 -2.64 10.59
C GLY A 20 -25.87 -2.10 9.62
N SER A 21 -24.95 -1.30 10.14
CA SER A 21 -23.71 -0.94 9.46
C SER A 21 -22.65 -0.68 10.52
N ASN A 22 -21.65 -1.56 10.52
CA ASN A 22 -20.41 -1.50 11.28
C ASN A 22 -19.46 -0.47 10.65
N ASP A 23 -18.74 0.30 11.46
CA ASP A 23 -17.42 0.84 11.11
C ASP A 23 -16.52 0.93 12.36
N MET A 24 -15.29 0.41 12.25
CA MET A 24 -14.23 0.39 13.27
C MET A 24 -13.07 1.30 12.83
N LEU A 25 -12.53 2.09 13.76
CA LEU A 25 -11.25 2.81 13.65
C LEU A 25 -10.08 1.83 13.88
N PRO A 26 -8.92 1.95 13.20
CA PRO A 26 -7.73 1.18 13.54
C PRO A 26 -7.03 1.73 14.79
N ALA A 27 -6.36 0.84 15.54
CA ALA A 27 -5.41 1.20 16.58
C ALA A 27 -4.29 2.11 16.04
N ALA A 28 -4.04 3.23 16.71
CA ALA A 28 -3.09 4.29 16.33
C ALA A 28 -1.61 3.89 16.26
N ASP A 29 -1.27 2.60 16.42
CA ASP A 29 0.09 2.12 16.69
C ASP A 29 0.67 1.17 15.61
N THR A 30 -0.11 0.84 14.58
CA THR A 30 0.21 -0.22 13.59
C THR A 30 1.06 0.23 12.40
N TRP A 31 1.30 1.54 12.19
CA TRP A 31 2.07 2.01 11.02
C TRP A 31 2.79 3.36 11.26
N GLY A 32 3.75 3.69 10.39
CA GLY A 32 4.45 4.97 10.37
C GLY A 32 4.96 5.33 8.97
N SER A 33 4.87 6.61 8.57
CA SER A 33 5.39 7.12 7.29
C SER A 33 6.21 8.40 7.48
N TRP A 34 7.34 8.51 6.79
CA TRP A 34 8.22 9.68 6.77
C TRP A 34 8.40 10.23 5.35
N ASN A 35 8.30 11.55 5.23
CA ASN A 35 8.37 12.26 3.95
C ASN A 35 8.96 13.67 4.14
N VAL A 36 9.91 14.06 3.28
CA VAL A 36 10.58 15.38 3.29
C VAL A 36 9.75 16.48 2.60
N ALA A 37 8.85 16.11 1.68
CA ALA A 37 8.18 17.02 0.74
C ALA A 37 6.74 17.44 1.15
N GLY A 38 6.27 17.09 2.35
CA GLY A 38 5.00 17.57 2.90
C GLY A 38 3.72 16.83 2.45
N GLU A 39 3.71 16.15 1.29
CA GLU A 39 2.59 15.29 0.86
C GLU A 39 2.97 13.80 0.84
N ALA A 40 2.35 13.01 1.72
CA ALA A 40 2.45 11.55 1.72
C ALA A 40 1.65 10.95 0.54
N HIS A 41 2.31 10.15 -0.29
CA HIS A 41 1.75 9.45 -1.44
C HIS A 41 1.46 7.97 -1.14
N ASN A 42 2.27 7.32 -0.31
CA ASN A 42 2.06 5.94 0.12
C ASN A 42 0.79 5.82 0.97
N ARG A 43 0.15 4.64 0.94
CA ARG A 43 -1.11 4.37 1.66
C ARG A 43 -1.03 3.01 2.34
N CYS A 44 -1.37 2.94 3.61
CA CYS A 44 -1.59 1.69 4.33
C CYS A 44 -3.10 1.46 4.45
N LEU A 45 -3.54 0.22 4.25
CA LEU A 45 -4.95 -0.17 4.35
C LEU A 45 -5.07 -1.40 5.23
N GLN A 46 -6.03 -1.39 6.15
CA GLN A 46 -6.45 -2.58 6.89
C GLN A 46 -7.97 -2.62 6.93
N PHE A 47 -8.55 -3.78 6.61
CA PHE A 47 -10.00 -3.97 6.67
C PHE A 47 -10.35 -5.45 6.80
N ARG A 48 -11.59 -5.72 7.23
CA ARG A 48 -12.15 -7.06 7.39
C ARG A 48 -13.25 -7.29 6.35
N VAL A 49 -13.34 -8.52 5.84
CA VAL A 49 -14.38 -8.95 4.90
C VAL A 49 -15.29 -9.95 5.60
N LYS A 50 -16.60 -9.64 5.64
CA LYS A 50 -17.72 -10.48 6.12
C LYS A 50 -17.43 -11.38 7.33
N ASN A 51 -17.86 -10.97 8.53
CA ASN A 51 -17.73 -11.76 9.77
C ASN A 51 -16.31 -12.31 10.02
N ASP A 52 -15.27 -11.51 9.74
CA ASP A 52 -13.86 -11.93 9.87
C ASP A 52 -13.43 -13.12 8.99
N HIS A 53 -14.18 -13.43 7.93
CA HIS A 53 -13.79 -14.44 6.93
C HIS A 53 -12.43 -14.15 6.31
N ALA A 54 -12.14 -12.86 6.07
CA ALA A 54 -10.82 -12.43 5.66
C ALA A 54 -10.39 -11.14 6.37
N ARG A 55 -9.14 -11.08 6.81
CA ARG A 55 -8.48 -9.85 7.26
C ARG A 55 -7.46 -9.43 6.22
N VAL A 56 -7.54 -8.20 5.75
CA VAL A 56 -6.70 -7.68 4.67
C VAL A 56 -5.79 -6.59 5.22
N SER A 57 -4.51 -6.65 4.90
CA SER A 57 -3.52 -5.61 5.14
C SER A 57 -2.79 -5.31 3.84
N CYS A 58 -2.67 -4.04 3.48
CA CYS A 58 -2.05 -3.63 2.22
C CYS A 58 -1.20 -2.39 2.40
N LEU A 59 0.01 -2.40 1.83
CA LEU A 59 0.83 -1.22 1.62
C LEU A 59 0.80 -0.88 0.13
N LEU A 60 0.42 0.35 -0.20
CA LEU A 60 0.46 0.92 -1.54
C LEU A 60 1.56 1.97 -1.59
N CYS A 61 2.41 1.90 -2.61
CA CYS A 61 3.53 2.82 -2.79
C CYS A 61 3.51 3.42 -4.18
N ALA A 62 3.76 4.72 -4.25
CA ALA A 62 4.08 5.37 -5.50
C ALA A 62 5.39 4.80 -6.06
N THR A 63 5.39 4.38 -7.34
CA THR A 63 6.65 4.02 -8.02
C THR A 63 7.42 5.29 -8.37
N PRO A 64 8.75 5.26 -8.58
CA PRO A 64 9.51 6.42 -9.07
C PRO A 64 9.14 6.93 -10.48
N MET A 65 8.08 6.37 -11.10
CA MET A 65 7.60 6.72 -12.42
C MET A 65 6.44 7.72 -12.35
N GLY A 66 6.54 8.80 -13.13
CA GLY A 66 5.43 9.72 -13.37
C GLY A 66 4.99 10.55 -12.16
N SER A 67 3.77 11.07 -12.22
CA SER A 67 3.14 11.84 -11.14
C SER A 67 2.28 10.92 -10.26
N HIS A 68 2.53 10.92 -8.97
CA HIS A 68 1.89 9.99 -8.03
C HIS A 68 0.55 10.47 -7.47
N ARG A 69 0.09 11.64 -7.91
CA ARG A 69 -1.02 12.39 -7.29
C ARG A 69 -2.33 11.62 -7.27
N TRP A 70 -2.58 10.79 -8.29
CA TRP A 70 -3.92 10.25 -8.56
C TRP A 70 -4.03 8.73 -8.43
N LEU A 71 -3.01 7.99 -8.89
CA LEU A 71 -3.09 6.54 -8.98
C LEU A 71 -3.17 5.87 -7.60
N VAL A 72 -2.29 6.21 -6.65
CA VAL A 72 -2.31 5.55 -5.34
C VAL A 72 -3.63 5.82 -4.59
N PRO A 73 -4.18 7.05 -4.55
CA PRO A 73 -5.54 7.29 -4.02
C PRO A 73 -6.66 6.60 -4.81
N PHE A 74 -6.51 6.41 -6.12
CA PHE A 74 -7.48 5.66 -6.93
C PHE A 74 -7.51 4.18 -6.52
N VAL A 75 -6.33 3.56 -6.45
CA VAL A 75 -6.17 2.16 -6.01
C VAL A 75 -6.72 1.98 -4.60
N GLY A 76 -6.36 2.88 -3.67
CA GLY A 76 -6.81 2.79 -2.27
C GLY A 76 -8.32 2.88 -2.08
N ARG A 77 -9.04 3.57 -2.97
CA ARG A 77 -10.52 3.65 -2.92
C ARG A 77 -11.21 2.45 -3.57
N ARG A 78 -10.58 1.84 -4.57
CA ARG A 78 -11.23 0.80 -5.40
C ARG A 78 -10.85 -0.62 -5.00
N LEU A 79 -9.59 -0.85 -4.65
CA LEU A 79 -9.06 -2.16 -4.29
C LEU A 79 -9.84 -2.83 -3.13
N PRO A 80 -10.19 -2.14 -2.03
CA PRO A 80 -10.96 -2.76 -0.95
C PRO A 80 -12.32 -3.31 -1.42
N ARG A 81 -12.99 -2.60 -2.33
CA ARG A 81 -14.30 -3.00 -2.87
C ARG A 81 -14.18 -4.24 -3.76
N GLU A 82 -13.19 -4.29 -4.64
CA GLU A 82 -12.97 -5.44 -5.52
C GLU A 82 -12.57 -6.69 -4.74
N LEU A 83 -11.70 -6.53 -3.72
CA LEU A 83 -11.28 -7.60 -2.81
C LEU A 83 -12.45 -8.11 -1.97
N ALA A 84 -13.20 -7.23 -1.30
CA ALA A 84 -14.33 -7.63 -0.47
C ALA A 84 -15.39 -8.41 -1.27
N LYS A 85 -15.66 -7.97 -2.51
CA LYS A 85 -16.59 -8.66 -3.41
C LYS A 85 -16.17 -10.10 -3.72
N ARG A 86 -14.88 -10.34 -3.99
CA ARG A 86 -14.37 -11.65 -4.45
C ARG A 86 -13.96 -12.58 -3.31
N LEU A 87 -13.31 -12.05 -2.28
CA LEU A 87 -12.88 -12.85 -1.12
C LEU A 87 -14.06 -13.42 -0.32
N THR A 88 -15.23 -12.74 -0.34
CA THR A 88 -16.47 -13.26 0.26
C THR A 88 -16.92 -14.61 -0.35
N GLN A 89 -16.48 -14.90 -1.58
CA GLN A 89 -16.86 -16.11 -2.32
C GLN A 89 -15.72 -17.14 -2.39
N ALA A 90 -14.52 -16.79 -1.92
CA ALA A 90 -13.35 -17.65 -1.96
C ALA A 90 -13.26 -18.48 -0.67
N SER A 91 -13.06 -19.78 -0.82
CA SER A 91 -12.85 -20.71 0.31
C SER A 91 -11.61 -21.58 0.10
N GLU A 92 -11.37 -22.01 -1.14
CA GLU A 92 -10.20 -22.81 -1.50
C GLU A 92 -8.99 -21.94 -1.87
N PRO A 93 -7.75 -22.39 -1.66
CA PRO A 93 -6.55 -21.60 -1.94
C PRO A 93 -6.47 -21.04 -3.36
N GLU A 94 -6.85 -21.85 -4.36
CA GLU A 94 -6.88 -21.44 -5.78
C GLU A 94 -7.90 -20.32 -6.02
N GLN A 95 -9.05 -20.35 -5.32
CA GLN A 95 -10.07 -19.31 -5.42
C GLN A 95 -9.61 -18.01 -4.76
N VAL A 96 -8.87 -18.11 -3.64
CA VAL A 96 -8.29 -16.92 -2.99
C VAL A 96 -7.26 -16.29 -3.93
N GLN A 97 -6.34 -17.07 -4.49
CA GLN A 97 -5.37 -16.55 -5.47
C GLN A 97 -6.06 -15.92 -6.68
N ALA A 98 -7.07 -16.58 -7.25
CA ALA A 98 -7.86 -16.04 -8.37
C ALA A 98 -8.59 -14.74 -7.98
N ALA A 99 -9.10 -14.65 -6.74
CA ALA A 99 -9.74 -13.44 -6.22
C ALA A 99 -8.75 -12.27 -6.09
N LEU A 100 -7.53 -12.52 -5.61
CA LEU A 100 -6.48 -11.49 -5.53
C LEU A 100 -6.10 -10.99 -6.92
N CYS A 101 -5.79 -11.90 -7.85
CA CYS A 101 -5.39 -11.56 -9.22
C CYS A 101 -6.52 -10.78 -9.94
N SER A 102 -7.75 -11.28 -9.87
CA SER A 102 -8.90 -10.65 -10.54
C SER A 102 -9.27 -9.30 -9.93
N SER A 103 -8.99 -9.08 -8.64
CA SER A 103 -9.21 -7.78 -8.00
C SER A 103 -8.20 -6.75 -8.49
N LEU A 104 -6.92 -7.13 -8.55
CA LEU A 104 -5.84 -6.27 -9.04
C LEU A 104 -6.02 -5.93 -10.53
N GLN A 105 -6.37 -6.92 -11.35
CA GLN A 105 -6.70 -6.71 -12.77
C GLN A 105 -7.86 -5.73 -12.94
N ALA A 106 -8.96 -5.92 -12.20
CA ALA A 106 -10.13 -5.03 -12.29
C ALA A 106 -9.80 -3.58 -11.88
N VAL A 107 -8.93 -3.38 -10.89
CA VAL A 107 -8.46 -2.04 -10.51
C VAL A 107 -7.55 -1.45 -11.59
N HIS A 108 -6.66 -2.25 -12.16
CA HIS A 108 -5.77 -1.83 -13.25
C HIS A 108 -6.56 -1.38 -14.49
N ASP A 109 -7.48 -2.22 -14.97
CA ASP A 109 -8.30 -1.91 -16.15
C ASP A 109 -9.14 -0.65 -15.95
N ALA A 110 -9.71 -0.50 -14.76
CA ALA A 110 -10.46 0.69 -14.41
C ALA A 110 -9.60 1.96 -14.38
N TRP A 111 -8.35 1.86 -13.96
CA TRP A 111 -7.40 2.97 -14.02
C TRP A 111 -7.09 3.35 -15.47
N LEU A 112 -6.78 2.36 -16.32
CA LEU A 112 -6.51 2.62 -17.74
C LEU A 112 -7.71 3.29 -18.44
N GLN A 113 -8.92 2.81 -18.17
CA GLN A 113 -10.15 3.44 -18.67
C GLN A 113 -10.32 4.89 -18.21
N SER A 114 -9.86 5.22 -16.99
CA SER A 114 -9.92 6.59 -16.48
C SER A 114 -8.94 7.55 -17.18
N LEU A 115 -7.92 7.02 -17.86
CA LEU A 115 -6.91 7.80 -18.59
C LEU A 115 -7.33 8.15 -20.03
N GLU A 116 -8.43 7.63 -20.55
CA GLU A 116 -8.90 7.90 -21.93
C GLU A 116 -8.99 9.39 -22.28
N PRO A 117 -9.49 10.29 -21.40
CA PRO A 117 -9.48 11.73 -21.68
C PRO A 117 -8.06 12.31 -21.75
N THR A 118 -7.16 11.84 -20.89
CA THR A 118 -5.74 12.25 -20.85
C THR A 118 -5.01 11.80 -22.11
N LEU A 119 -5.29 10.58 -22.59
CA LEU A 119 -4.76 10.04 -23.85
C LEU A 119 -5.26 10.83 -25.06
N SER A 120 -6.57 11.12 -25.12
CA SER A 120 -7.16 11.93 -26.18
C SER A 120 -6.50 13.31 -26.26
N ARG A 121 -6.29 13.95 -25.10
CA ARG A 121 -5.63 15.26 -25.03
C ARG A 121 -4.16 15.21 -25.44
N ARG A 122 -3.45 14.14 -25.09
CA ARG A 122 -2.06 13.92 -25.55
C ARG A 122 -2.01 13.87 -27.07
N ASP A 123 -2.91 13.11 -27.69
CA ASP A 123 -2.92 12.92 -29.15
C ASP A 123 -3.24 14.23 -29.90
N GLU A 124 -4.14 15.06 -29.37
CA GLU A 124 -4.38 16.42 -29.87
C GLU A 124 -3.11 17.30 -29.84
N LEU A 125 -2.35 17.26 -28.74
CA LEU A 125 -1.11 18.04 -28.60
C LEU A 125 0.01 17.53 -29.51
N LEU A 126 0.10 16.22 -29.72
CA LEU A 126 1.04 15.61 -30.66
C LEU A 126 0.71 15.97 -32.12
N GLN A 127 -0.55 16.26 -32.45
CA GLN A 127 -0.94 16.74 -33.79
C GLN A 127 -0.71 18.25 -33.96
N ALA A 128 -0.73 19.01 -32.87
CA ALA A 128 -0.59 20.47 -32.87
C ALA A 128 0.87 20.96 -32.80
N THR A 129 1.87 20.06 -32.73
CA THR A 129 3.27 20.41 -32.41
C THR A 129 4.01 21.23 -33.48
N ASP A 130 3.42 21.44 -34.66
CA ASP A 130 3.93 22.40 -35.66
C ASP A 130 3.84 23.88 -35.19
N GLN A 131 3.22 24.21 -34.04
CA GLN A 131 2.96 25.60 -33.61
C GLN A 131 3.51 26.07 -32.24
N GLY A 132 4.25 25.24 -31.48
CA GLY A 132 4.76 25.59 -30.12
C GLY A 132 3.64 25.91 -29.10
N PRO A 133 3.93 26.45 -27.90
CA PRO A 133 4.60 25.79 -26.76
C PRO A 133 3.75 24.62 -26.19
N GLY A 134 3.79 23.44 -26.82
CA GLY A 134 3.08 22.23 -26.38
C GLY A 134 3.89 21.31 -25.45
N GLU A 135 5.20 21.52 -25.32
CA GLU A 135 6.11 20.58 -24.66
C GLU A 135 5.87 20.44 -23.15
N ALA A 136 5.62 21.54 -22.44
CA ALA A 136 5.38 21.51 -20.99
C ALA A 136 4.05 20.81 -20.64
N SER A 137 3.00 21.06 -21.44
CA SER A 137 1.70 20.39 -21.28
C SER A 137 1.79 18.91 -21.62
N LEU A 138 2.52 18.55 -22.68
CA LEU A 138 2.76 17.15 -23.04
C LEU A 138 3.56 16.43 -21.95
N ALA A 139 4.62 17.04 -21.42
CA ALA A 139 5.43 16.47 -20.35
C ALA A 139 4.61 16.19 -19.07
N ALA A 140 3.67 17.07 -18.72
CA ALA A 140 2.76 16.87 -17.59
C ALA A 140 1.80 15.70 -17.82
N LEU A 141 1.19 15.59 -19.01
CA LEU A 141 0.33 14.45 -19.37
C LEU A 141 1.12 13.14 -19.38
N GLU A 142 2.31 13.14 -19.96
CA GLU A 142 3.21 11.99 -19.96
C GLU A 142 3.64 11.58 -18.55
N ALA A 143 3.76 12.53 -17.62
CA ALA A 143 4.02 12.23 -16.21
C ALA A 143 2.79 11.55 -15.58
N GLU A 144 1.58 12.01 -15.86
CA GLU A 144 0.35 11.38 -15.35
C GLU A 144 0.16 9.96 -15.91
N LEU A 145 0.35 9.76 -17.22
CA LEU A 145 0.22 8.46 -17.87
C LEU A 145 1.24 7.44 -17.34
N SER A 146 2.48 7.88 -17.12
CA SER A 146 3.55 7.00 -16.59
C SER A 146 3.44 6.69 -15.10
N SER A 147 2.42 7.19 -14.40
CA SER A 147 2.24 6.94 -12.97
C SER A 147 2.05 5.46 -12.67
N GLY A 148 2.84 4.92 -11.72
CA GLY A 148 2.77 3.54 -11.28
C GLY A 148 2.52 3.40 -9.77
N CYS A 149 1.93 2.27 -9.37
CA CYS A 149 1.67 1.92 -7.97
C CYS A 149 2.18 0.51 -7.69
N SER A 150 3.21 0.44 -6.84
CA SER A 150 3.66 -0.80 -6.22
C SER A 150 2.72 -1.14 -5.05
N LEU A 151 2.53 -2.42 -4.76
CA LEU A 151 1.79 -2.84 -3.57
C LEU A 151 2.28 -4.17 -3.03
N ALA A 152 2.14 -4.30 -1.72
CA ALA A 152 2.20 -5.57 -1.01
C ALA A 152 0.88 -5.78 -0.27
N LEU A 153 0.24 -6.91 -0.52
CA LEU A 153 -1.08 -7.27 -0.02
C LEU A 153 -0.96 -8.58 0.78
N ALA A 154 -1.41 -8.58 2.01
CA ALA A 154 -1.59 -9.78 2.83
C ALA A 154 -3.07 -9.99 3.14
N VAL A 155 -3.53 -11.23 3.02
CA VAL A 155 -4.87 -11.66 3.38
C VAL A 155 -4.78 -12.85 4.30
N VAL A 156 -5.37 -12.75 5.49
CA VAL A 156 -5.55 -13.88 6.42
C VAL A 156 -6.98 -14.37 6.29
N MET A 157 -7.15 -15.58 5.73
CA MET A 157 -8.43 -16.25 5.58
C MET A 157 -8.73 -17.10 6.82
N ASN A 158 -9.96 -17.01 7.33
CA ASN A 158 -10.45 -17.77 8.48
C ASN A 158 -9.57 -17.70 9.75
N GLY A 159 -8.72 -16.67 9.85
CA GLY A 159 -7.82 -16.46 10.99
C GLY A 159 -6.51 -17.26 10.97
N GLU A 160 -6.35 -18.23 10.08
CA GLU A 160 -5.24 -19.21 10.15
C GLU A 160 -4.39 -19.26 8.88
N GLN A 161 -4.95 -18.90 7.72
CA GLN A 161 -4.25 -19.04 6.44
C GLN A 161 -3.86 -17.69 5.85
N LEU A 162 -2.56 -17.45 5.76
CA LEU A 162 -1.98 -16.24 5.18
C LEU A 162 -1.66 -16.42 3.69
N TYR A 163 -2.09 -15.43 2.92
CA TYR A 163 -1.88 -15.27 1.49
C TYR A 163 -1.20 -13.92 1.27
N VAL A 164 -0.08 -13.88 0.55
CA VAL A 164 0.62 -12.63 0.22
C VAL A 164 0.73 -12.48 -1.30
N ALA A 165 0.40 -11.29 -1.80
CA ALA A 165 0.58 -10.90 -3.19
C ALA A 165 1.41 -9.62 -3.28
N ASN A 166 2.38 -9.58 -4.18
CA ASN A 166 3.28 -8.44 -4.38
C ASN A 166 3.27 -7.96 -5.83
N LEU A 167 3.33 -6.65 -6.01
CA LEU A 167 3.65 -5.97 -7.25
C LEU A 167 4.65 -4.85 -6.95
N GLY A 168 5.86 -4.98 -7.45
CA GLY A 168 6.86 -3.93 -7.37
C GLY A 168 7.93 -4.25 -6.34
N ARG A 169 8.43 -3.22 -5.67
CA ARG A 169 9.64 -3.32 -4.84
C ARG A 169 9.38 -3.36 -3.34
N THR A 170 8.11 -3.45 -2.94
CA THR A 170 7.72 -3.58 -1.55
C THR A 170 8.17 -4.92 -0.96
N ARG A 171 8.48 -4.91 0.34
CA ARG A 171 8.84 -6.13 1.09
C ARG A 171 7.83 -6.45 2.18
N VAL A 172 7.52 -7.73 2.35
CA VAL A 172 6.77 -8.24 3.50
C VAL A 172 7.60 -9.27 4.23
N LEU A 173 7.82 -9.04 5.52
CA LEU A 173 8.51 -9.95 6.43
C LEU A 173 7.48 -10.58 7.37
N LEU A 174 7.59 -11.88 7.59
CA LEU A 174 6.88 -12.60 8.64
C LEU A 174 7.82 -12.83 9.82
N LEU A 175 7.39 -12.35 10.98
CA LEU A 175 8.09 -12.47 12.25
C LEU A 175 7.36 -13.51 13.08
N ARG A 176 8.02 -14.63 13.35
CA ARG A 176 7.52 -15.68 14.22
C ARG A 176 7.99 -15.43 15.64
N GLY A 177 7.13 -15.69 16.62
CA GLY A 177 7.46 -15.46 18.03
C GLY A 177 8.70 -16.27 18.43
N GLY A 178 9.77 -15.57 18.84
CA GLY A 178 11.02 -16.20 19.29
C GLY A 178 12.02 -16.59 18.19
N GLU A 179 11.73 -16.33 16.91
CA GLU A 179 12.72 -16.48 15.83
C GLU A 179 13.46 -15.15 15.57
N GLU A 180 14.79 -15.21 15.52
CA GLU A 180 15.64 -14.05 15.19
C GLU A 180 15.65 -13.73 13.68
N GLU A 181 15.38 -14.73 12.84
CA GLU A 181 15.43 -14.60 11.38
C GLU A 181 14.01 -14.39 10.81
N PRO A 182 13.71 -13.21 10.24
CA PRO A 182 12.41 -12.99 9.60
C PRO A 182 12.32 -13.77 8.28
N LYS A 183 11.14 -14.32 7.98
CA LYS A 183 10.85 -14.93 6.68
C LYS A 183 10.39 -13.86 5.69
N LEU A 184 11.16 -13.61 4.63
CA LEU A 184 10.74 -12.75 3.52
C LEU A 184 9.65 -13.47 2.70
N LEU A 185 8.52 -12.81 2.49
CA LEU A 185 7.34 -13.36 1.80
C LEU A 185 7.13 -12.79 0.39
N THR A 186 7.92 -11.80 -0.02
CA THR A 186 7.82 -11.17 -1.34
C THR A 186 9.14 -11.21 -2.09
N VAL A 187 9.03 -11.16 -3.42
CA VAL A 187 10.15 -11.02 -4.33
C VAL A 187 10.11 -9.62 -4.93
N GLU A 188 11.27 -8.97 -5.00
CA GLU A 188 11.40 -7.61 -5.54
C GLU A 188 11.31 -7.65 -7.07
N HIS A 189 10.37 -6.87 -7.63
CA HIS A 189 10.18 -6.75 -9.08
C HIS A 189 10.99 -5.58 -9.65
N SER A 190 12.29 -5.79 -9.80
CA SER A 190 13.25 -4.84 -10.37
C SER A 190 14.14 -5.52 -11.43
N VAL A 191 14.91 -4.73 -12.17
CA VAL A 191 15.86 -5.24 -13.17
C VAL A 191 17.06 -6.00 -12.56
N ASP A 192 17.30 -5.82 -11.25
CA ASP A 192 18.35 -6.53 -10.51
C ASP A 192 17.93 -7.98 -10.15
N ASN A 193 16.63 -8.27 -10.23
CA ASN A 193 16.12 -9.61 -10.05
C ASN A 193 16.35 -10.44 -11.32
N ALA A 194 17.09 -11.55 -11.18
CA ALA A 194 17.46 -12.41 -12.29
C ALA A 194 16.24 -13.02 -13.03
N ASP A 195 15.17 -13.35 -12.31
CA ASP A 195 13.96 -13.94 -12.91
C ASP A 195 13.16 -12.89 -13.69
N GLU A 196 13.08 -11.66 -13.18
CA GLU A 196 12.47 -10.54 -13.90
C GLU A 196 13.30 -10.11 -15.10
N LEU A 197 14.63 -10.09 -14.97
CA LEU A 197 15.53 -9.82 -16.09
C LEU A 197 15.36 -10.88 -17.18
N LEU A 198 15.28 -12.17 -16.81
CA LEU A 198 15.02 -13.25 -17.74
C LEU A 198 13.65 -13.12 -18.42
N ARG A 199 12.61 -12.72 -17.67
CA ARG A 199 11.28 -12.42 -18.23
C ARG A 199 11.37 -11.31 -19.28
N LEU A 200 12.05 -10.20 -18.98
CA LEU A 200 12.21 -9.08 -19.89
C LEU A 200 13.00 -9.45 -21.16
N VAL A 201 14.07 -10.24 -21.02
CA VAL A 201 14.84 -10.74 -22.17
C VAL A 201 13.97 -11.63 -23.06
N ARG A 202 13.12 -12.49 -22.47
CA ARG A 202 12.16 -13.32 -23.23
C ARG A 202 11.11 -12.49 -23.97
N LEU A 203 10.81 -11.28 -23.49
CA LEU A 203 9.96 -10.31 -24.18
C LEU A 203 10.69 -9.54 -25.29
N GLY A 204 11.99 -9.80 -25.52
CA GLY A 204 12.80 -9.14 -26.53
C GLY A 204 13.37 -7.79 -26.09
N VAL A 205 13.36 -7.50 -24.77
CA VAL A 205 14.01 -6.30 -24.21
C VAL A 205 15.51 -6.54 -24.08
N ASP A 206 16.32 -5.62 -24.58
CA ASP A 206 17.78 -5.71 -24.46
C ASP A 206 18.22 -5.45 -23.02
N SER A 207 18.75 -6.48 -22.35
CA SER A 207 19.22 -6.40 -20.98
C SER A 207 20.34 -5.39 -20.78
N LYS A 208 21.09 -5.04 -21.83
CA LYS A 208 22.15 -4.02 -21.75
C LYS A 208 21.62 -2.60 -21.62
N LEU A 209 20.35 -2.38 -21.98
CA LEU A 209 19.68 -1.09 -21.89
C LEU A 209 18.84 -0.96 -20.61
N LEU A 210 18.72 -2.04 -19.82
CA LEU A 210 17.94 -2.06 -18.61
C LEU A 210 18.77 -1.57 -17.43
N THR A 211 18.31 -0.49 -16.81
CA THR A 211 18.82 0.06 -15.56
C THR A 211 17.65 0.47 -14.68
N GLU A 212 17.85 0.63 -13.36
CA GLU A 212 16.80 1.15 -12.47
C GLU A 212 16.31 2.55 -12.88
N GLU A 213 17.14 3.35 -13.56
CA GLU A 213 16.72 4.66 -14.09
C GLU A 213 15.78 4.52 -15.30
N VAL A 214 16.01 3.51 -16.14
CA VAL A 214 15.23 3.27 -17.35
C VAL A 214 13.91 2.56 -17.05
N LEU A 215 13.97 1.56 -16.17
CA LEU A 215 12.83 0.74 -15.77
C LEU A 215 12.94 0.46 -14.26
N PRO A 216 12.49 1.41 -13.41
CA PRO A 216 12.65 1.32 -11.96
C PRO A 216 11.84 0.18 -11.34
N VAL A 217 10.78 -0.27 -12.03
CA VAL A 217 9.94 -1.37 -11.59
C VAL A 217 9.54 -2.21 -12.79
N THR A 218 9.52 -3.53 -12.64
CA THR A 218 9.19 -4.47 -13.72
C THR A 218 7.75 -4.97 -13.62
N ARG A 219 7.11 -4.82 -12.46
CA ARG A 219 5.66 -5.04 -12.29
C ARG A 219 5.01 -4.04 -11.36
N CYS A 220 3.91 -3.42 -11.77
CA CYS A 220 3.12 -2.52 -10.93
C CYS A 220 1.70 -2.35 -11.49
N LEU A 221 0.82 -1.68 -10.73
CA LEU A 221 -0.43 -1.18 -11.28
C LEU A 221 -0.19 0.15 -12.01
N GLY A 222 -0.99 0.42 -13.05
CA GLY A 222 -0.83 1.60 -13.88
C GLY A 222 0.40 1.49 -14.79
N ALA A 223 1.27 2.48 -14.73
CA ALA A 223 2.42 2.68 -15.59
C ALA A 223 2.03 2.62 -17.08
N HIS A 224 0.98 3.36 -17.46
CA HIS A 224 0.60 3.46 -18.87
C HIS A 224 1.82 4.00 -19.63
N PRO A 225 2.33 3.24 -20.60
CA PRO A 225 3.72 3.38 -20.96
C PRO A 225 3.96 4.65 -21.77
N ARG A 226 4.94 5.45 -21.33
CA ARG A 226 5.74 6.37 -22.17
C ARG A 226 6.48 5.63 -23.31
N ARG A 227 6.60 4.30 -23.20
CA ARG A 227 7.54 3.46 -23.96
C ARG A 227 6.92 2.15 -24.45
N ARG A 228 5.63 2.15 -24.82
CA ARG A 228 5.11 1.03 -25.60
C ARG A 228 5.88 1.03 -26.91
N ARG A 229 6.64 -0.03 -27.19
CA ARG A 229 6.95 -0.30 -28.60
C ARG A 229 5.57 -0.45 -29.26
N PRO A 230 5.28 0.27 -30.35
CA PRO A 230 4.00 0.16 -31.05
C PRO A 230 3.61 -1.30 -31.31
N ASP A 231 4.62 -2.16 -31.50
CA ASP A 231 4.47 -3.56 -31.88
C ASP A 231 5.07 -4.57 -30.88
N GLY A 232 5.34 -4.19 -29.63
CA GLY A 232 6.02 -5.05 -28.64
C GLY A 232 5.22 -5.26 -27.33
N PRO A 233 5.44 -6.38 -26.63
CA PRO A 233 4.80 -6.63 -25.33
C PRO A 233 5.23 -5.60 -24.29
N ASP A 234 4.34 -5.31 -23.34
CA ASP A 234 4.61 -4.35 -22.26
C ASP A 234 5.70 -4.89 -21.32
N PRO A 235 6.83 -4.18 -21.13
CA PRO A 235 7.85 -4.63 -20.19
C PRO A 235 7.35 -4.63 -18.74
N VAL A 236 6.40 -3.76 -18.40
CA VAL A 236 5.79 -3.66 -17.07
C VAL A 236 4.55 -4.55 -17.02
N SER A 237 4.59 -5.59 -16.18
CA SER A 237 3.42 -6.45 -15.96
C SER A 237 2.59 -5.97 -14.76
N ASN A 238 1.29 -6.23 -14.77
CA ASN A 238 0.41 -6.05 -13.62
C ASN A 238 0.08 -7.38 -12.91
N GLU A 239 0.73 -8.48 -13.32
CA GLU A 239 0.54 -9.81 -12.72
C GLU A 239 1.31 -9.93 -11.39
N PRO A 240 0.62 -10.12 -10.26
CA PRO A 240 1.27 -10.21 -8.96
C PRO A 240 2.07 -11.50 -8.83
N GLU A 241 3.14 -11.44 -8.04
CA GLU A 241 3.74 -12.66 -7.50
C GLU A 241 3.04 -13.03 -6.19
N TYR A 242 2.87 -14.32 -5.96
CA TYR A 242 2.04 -14.86 -4.89
C TYR A 242 2.82 -15.83 -3.99
N CYS A 243 2.63 -15.69 -2.68
CA CYS A 243 3.16 -16.58 -1.65
C CYS A 243 2.02 -17.04 -0.74
N GLY A 244 1.81 -18.36 -0.62
CA GLY A 244 0.82 -18.96 0.27
C GLY A 244 0.13 -20.17 -0.37
N PRO A 245 -0.83 -20.80 0.34
CA PRO A 245 -1.23 -20.50 1.72
C PRO A 245 -0.10 -20.81 2.72
N LEU A 246 0.00 -20.00 3.78
CA LEU A 246 0.89 -20.23 4.92
C LEU A 246 0.05 -20.30 6.20
N GLU A 247 0.22 -21.36 6.97
CA GLU A 247 -0.35 -21.42 8.33
C GLU A 247 0.32 -20.36 9.22
N VAL A 248 -0.49 -19.60 9.94
CA VAL A 248 -0.03 -18.56 10.88
C VAL A 248 -0.58 -18.80 12.27
N GLU A 249 0.23 -18.43 13.28
CA GLU A 249 -0.13 -18.58 14.68
C GLU A 249 -0.37 -17.21 15.35
N PRO A 250 -1.17 -17.16 16.43
CA PRO A 250 -1.32 -15.96 17.23
C PRO A 250 0.02 -15.42 17.75
N GLY A 251 0.17 -14.09 17.70
CA GLY A 251 1.37 -13.40 18.17
C GLY A 251 2.48 -13.26 17.13
N TRP A 252 2.32 -13.89 15.95
CA TRP A 252 3.17 -13.59 14.81
C TRP A 252 2.87 -12.19 14.26
N ARG A 253 3.84 -11.56 13.59
CA ARG A 253 3.66 -10.22 13.00
C ARG A 253 4.05 -10.18 11.54
N LEU A 254 3.34 -9.37 10.77
CA LEU A 254 3.75 -8.99 9.42
C LEU A 254 4.35 -7.60 9.44
N VAL A 255 5.46 -7.42 8.74
CA VAL A 255 6.12 -6.11 8.60
C VAL A 255 6.23 -5.78 7.11
N PHE A 256 5.59 -4.70 6.70
CA PHE A 256 5.59 -4.19 5.34
C PHE A 256 6.55 -3.02 5.23
N LEU A 257 7.39 -3.03 4.19
CA LEU A 257 8.36 -1.98 3.90
C LEU A 257 8.05 -1.40 2.52
N SER A 258 8.03 -0.06 2.43
CA SER A 258 7.91 0.63 1.15
C SER A 258 9.17 0.44 0.29
N ASP A 259 9.03 0.68 -1.01
CA ASP A 259 10.17 0.78 -1.93
C ASP A 259 11.21 1.82 -1.44
N GLY A 260 10.75 2.99 -0.99
CA GLY A 260 11.62 4.01 -0.40
C GLY A 260 12.40 3.50 0.82
N LEU A 261 11.76 2.74 1.71
CA LEU A 261 12.46 2.15 2.86
C LEU A 261 13.46 1.07 2.45
N CYS A 262 13.11 0.21 1.48
CA CYS A 262 14.03 -0.78 0.95
C CYS A 262 15.25 -0.14 0.29
N THR A 263 15.02 0.93 -0.49
CA THR A 263 16.07 1.70 -1.15
C THR A 263 16.98 2.39 -0.13
N ALA A 264 16.41 2.98 0.93
CA ALA A 264 17.18 3.61 1.99
C ALA A 264 18.16 2.64 2.64
N LEU A 265 17.66 1.48 3.08
CA LEU A 265 18.48 0.43 3.71
C LEU A 265 19.59 -0.06 2.77
N ARG A 266 19.29 -0.20 1.47
CA ARG A 266 20.26 -0.61 0.45
C ARG A 266 21.36 0.45 0.24
N VAL A 267 20.99 1.73 0.15
CA VAL A 267 21.95 2.84 -0.07
C VAL A 267 22.88 3.02 1.14
N SER A 268 22.44 2.65 2.34
CA SER A 268 23.28 2.60 3.55
C SER A 268 24.31 1.46 3.54
N GLY A 269 24.36 0.65 2.46
CA GLY A 269 25.34 -0.42 2.28
C GLY A 269 24.94 -1.75 2.92
N MET A 270 23.74 -1.87 3.50
CA MET A 270 23.29 -3.11 4.13
C MET A 270 22.90 -4.15 3.09
N ALA A 271 23.36 -5.39 3.29
CA ALA A 271 22.84 -6.52 2.53
C ALA A 271 21.37 -6.80 2.89
N ASN A 272 20.58 -7.34 1.96
CA ASN A 272 19.15 -7.56 2.17
C ASN A 272 18.84 -8.40 3.43
N GLN A 273 19.65 -9.41 3.74
CA GLN A 273 19.46 -10.23 4.94
C GLN A 273 19.70 -9.44 6.23
N GLU A 274 20.75 -8.61 6.25
CA GLU A 274 21.06 -7.74 7.38
C GLU A 274 19.97 -6.68 7.59
N ALA A 275 19.54 -6.03 6.51
CA ALA A 275 18.44 -5.07 6.53
C ALA A 275 17.14 -5.69 7.07
N ASN A 276 16.79 -6.91 6.62
CA ASN A 276 15.60 -7.61 7.09
C ASN A 276 15.69 -7.93 8.59
N ARG A 277 16.84 -8.40 9.09
CA ARG A 277 17.06 -8.65 10.53
C ARG A 277 16.95 -7.38 11.35
N LEU A 278 17.54 -6.28 10.89
CA LEU A 278 17.47 -5.00 11.56
C LEU A 278 16.01 -4.53 11.67
N VAL A 279 15.26 -4.58 10.57
CA VAL A 279 13.84 -4.23 10.54
C VAL A 279 13.03 -5.12 11.48
N ALA A 280 13.26 -6.43 11.46
CA ALA A 280 12.60 -7.37 12.37
C ALA A 280 12.91 -7.07 13.84
N LYS A 281 14.17 -6.81 14.17
CA LYS A 281 14.58 -6.41 15.53
C LYS A 281 13.90 -5.12 16.00
N MET A 282 13.75 -4.13 15.12
CA MET A 282 13.09 -2.87 15.46
C MET A 282 11.57 -3.04 15.59
N ALA A 283 10.95 -3.83 14.72
CA ALA A 283 9.51 -4.09 14.74
C ALA A 283 9.06 -5.03 15.88
N SER A 284 9.97 -5.83 16.44
CA SER A 284 9.71 -6.69 17.60
C SER A 284 9.81 -5.98 18.95
N GLN A 285 10.41 -4.78 18.99
CA GLN A 285 10.52 -4.00 20.22
C GLN A 285 9.16 -3.40 20.60
N PRO A 286 8.86 -3.25 21.92
CA PRO A 286 7.68 -2.53 22.35
C PRO A 286 7.72 -1.08 21.85
N GLY A 287 6.61 -0.62 21.29
CA GLY A 287 6.48 0.70 20.71
C GLY A 287 5.64 0.69 19.45
N THR A 288 5.51 1.87 18.84
CA THR A 288 4.74 2.04 17.60
C THR A 288 5.61 1.77 16.37
N ALA A 289 4.99 1.40 15.25
CA ALA A 289 5.71 1.30 13.97
C ALA A 289 6.42 2.62 13.59
N ARG A 290 5.88 3.77 14.00
CA ARG A 290 6.53 5.09 13.86
C ARG A 290 7.85 5.18 14.63
N GLN A 291 7.91 4.68 15.85
CA GLN A 291 9.15 4.65 16.64
C GLN A 291 10.16 3.68 16.04
N ALA A 292 9.72 2.51 15.56
CA ALA A 292 10.57 1.57 14.85
C ALA A 292 11.17 2.19 13.58
N LEU A 293 10.34 2.88 12.77
CA LEU A 293 10.80 3.60 11.59
C LEU A 293 11.82 4.69 11.94
N SER A 294 11.57 5.50 12.98
CA SER A 294 12.52 6.53 13.43
C SER A 294 13.89 5.95 13.79
N LYS A 295 13.91 4.82 14.52
CA LYS A 295 15.16 4.10 14.85
C LYS A 295 15.86 3.57 13.59
N LEU A 296 15.12 3.05 12.62
CA LEU A 296 15.68 2.60 11.34
C LEU A 296 16.30 3.76 10.55
N LEU A 297 15.65 4.91 10.50
CA LEU A 297 16.16 6.10 9.82
C LEU A 297 17.49 6.57 10.40
N HIS A 298 17.70 6.44 11.72
CA HIS A 298 18.98 6.75 12.36
C HIS A 298 20.13 5.88 11.85
N HIS A 299 19.84 4.63 11.46
CA HIS A 299 20.85 3.73 10.88
C HIS A 299 21.08 3.98 9.39
N CYS A 300 20.15 4.66 8.70
CA CYS A 300 20.22 4.81 7.26
C CYS A 300 21.10 5.99 6.81
N GLU A 301 21.38 6.96 7.69
CA GLU A 301 22.14 8.19 7.39
C GLU A 301 21.71 8.87 6.08
N LEU A 302 20.39 9.05 5.90
CA LEU A 302 19.83 9.52 4.64
C LEU A 302 20.36 10.91 4.24
N PRO A 303 20.69 11.13 2.95
CA PRO A 303 21.13 12.43 2.49
C PRO A 303 19.98 13.46 2.55
N PRO A 304 20.27 14.76 2.72
CA PRO A 304 19.25 15.81 2.71
C PRO A 304 18.42 15.87 1.41
N SER A 305 18.95 15.34 0.32
CA SER A 305 18.30 15.27 -1.00
C SER A 305 17.38 14.06 -1.18
N TRP A 306 17.14 13.27 -0.13
CA TRP A 306 16.29 12.08 -0.22
C TRP A 306 14.85 12.44 -0.60
N SER A 307 14.34 11.83 -1.66
CA SER A 307 13.04 12.16 -2.27
C SER A 307 11.99 11.07 -2.14
N HIS A 308 12.37 9.85 -1.73
CA HIS A 308 11.44 8.72 -1.65
C HIS A 308 10.72 8.67 -0.31
N GLU A 309 9.42 8.37 -0.33
CA GLU A 309 8.66 8.18 0.91
C GLU A 309 8.99 6.84 1.58
N LEU A 310 9.32 6.89 2.86
CA LEU A 310 9.64 5.71 3.67
C LEU A 310 8.44 5.35 4.54
N THR A 311 7.90 4.16 4.35
CA THR A 311 6.74 3.68 5.09
C THR A 311 7.03 2.31 5.67
N LEU A 312 6.70 2.16 6.96
CA LEU A 312 6.75 0.90 7.70
C LEU A 312 5.37 0.62 8.27
N MET A 313 4.85 -0.58 8.06
CA MET A 313 3.59 -1.02 8.64
C MET A 313 3.82 -2.35 9.36
N VAL A 314 3.37 -2.45 10.60
CA VAL A 314 3.52 -3.62 11.48
C VAL A 314 2.14 -4.10 11.86
N VAL A 315 1.83 -5.35 11.54
CA VAL A 315 0.51 -5.95 11.73
C VAL A 315 0.64 -7.16 12.63
N SER A 316 0.00 -7.11 13.80
CA SER A 316 -0.16 -8.28 14.67
C SER A 316 -1.16 -9.26 14.05
N LEU A 317 -0.74 -10.50 13.86
CA LEU A 317 -1.64 -11.59 13.47
C LEU A 317 -2.31 -12.10 14.75
N CYS A 318 -3.62 -11.82 14.86
CA CYS A 318 -4.55 -12.38 15.87
C CYS A 318 -4.53 -11.80 17.29
N GLU A 319 -4.21 -10.52 17.48
CA GLU A 319 -4.62 -9.82 18.71
C GLU A 319 -6.13 -9.51 18.67
N GLU A 320 -6.88 -9.90 19.71
CA GLU A 320 -8.21 -9.35 19.98
C GLU A 320 -8.02 -7.85 20.31
N GLU A 321 -8.31 -6.98 19.36
CA GLU A 321 -8.39 -5.53 19.62
C GLU A 321 -9.44 -5.27 20.73
N ALA A 322 -9.09 -4.41 21.69
CA ALA A 322 -9.98 -4.00 22.79
C ALA A 322 -11.34 -3.47 22.28
N PRO A 323 -12.44 -3.60 23.07
CA PRO A 323 -13.77 -3.17 22.64
C PRO A 323 -13.81 -1.68 22.28
N PRO A 324 -14.53 -1.30 21.21
CA PRO A 324 -14.54 0.07 20.71
C PRO A 324 -15.18 1.05 21.72
N PRO A 325 -14.70 2.31 21.80
CA PRO A 325 -15.35 3.35 22.60
C PRO A 325 -16.74 3.70 22.05
N ALA A 326 -17.60 4.23 22.95
CA ALA A 326 -19.01 4.49 22.70
C ALA A 326 -19.27 5.44 21.49
N PRO A 327 -20.37 5.24 20.75
CA PRO A 327 -20.62 5.90 19.47
C PRO A 327 -20.84 7.41 19.59
N VAL A 328 -20.27 8.17 18.65
CA VAL A 328 -20.65 9.57 18.37
C VAL A 328 -21.27 9.61 16.97
N SER A 329 -22.40 10.28 16.86
CA SER A 329 -23.32 10.27 15.73
C SER A 329 -22.80 11.03 14.51
N ASP A 330 -22.49 10.34 13.41
CA ASP A 330 -22.89 10.75 12.05
C ASP A 330 -22.48 9.71 11.00
N GLY A 331 -23.47 9.10 10.34
CA GLY A 331 -23.32 7.90 9.50
C GLY A 331 -22.67 8.11 8.13
N ARG A 332 -21.35 7.94 8.05
CA ARG A 332 -20.59 7.70 6.82
C ARG A 332 -19.68 6.48 6.97
N VAL A 333 -19.69 5.59 5.97
CA VAL A 333 -18.65 4.56 5.80
C VAL A 333 -17.42 5.25 5.22
N ASP A 334 -16.53 5.71 6.09
CA ASP A 334 -15.24 6.26 5.69
C ASP A 334 -14.20 5.12 5.59
N PRO A 335 -13.51 4.95 4.44
CA PRO A 335 -12.29 4.14 4.43
C PRO A 335 -11.30 4.82 5.38
N TYR A 336 -11.08 4.24 6.56
CA TYR A 336 -10.23 4.89 7.53
C TYR A 336 -8.81 5.00 6.98
N VAL A 337 -8.36 6.24 6.98
CA VAL A 337 -7.17 6.78 6.38
C VAL A 337 -6.74 7.82 7.40
N ASP A 338 -5.85 7.45 8.31
CA ASP A 338 -5.13 8.44 9.10
C ASP A 338 -3.84 8.74 8.33
N PHE A 339 -3.60 10.01 8.00
CA PHE A 339 -2.36 10.48 7.39
C PHE A 339 -1.83 11.60 8.25
N THR A 340 -1.05 11.25 9.27
CA THR A 340 -0.18 12.23 9.92
C THR A 340 1.26 11.98 9.45
N PRO A 341 1.78 12.75 8.48
CA PRO A 341 3.18 12.68 8.08
C PRO A 341 4.10 13.01 9.25
N LEU A 342 5.24 12.33 9.36
CA LEU A 342 6.34 12.69 10.26
C LEU A 342 7.01 14.00 9.77
N ILE A 343 6.37 15.16 9.94
CA ILE A 343 7.03 16.45 9.63
C ILE A 343 8.03 16.85 10.74
N ASN A 344 7.82 16.40 11.99
CA ASN A 344 8.50 16.99 13.17
C ASN A 344 9.39 16.04 14.00
N ALA A 345 9.69 14.81 13.58
CA ALA A 345 10.47 13.89 14.44
C ALA A 345 11.97 14.18 14.55
N LEU A 346 12.52 15.07 13.73
CA LEU A 346 13.91 15.50 13.87
C LEU A 346 14.10 16.61 14.91
N ASP A 347 13.05 17.36 15.26
CA ASP A 347 13.15 18.42 16.27
C ASP A 347 13.05 17.86 17.71
N GLN A 348 12.41 16.71 17.92
CA GLN A 348 12.33 16.05 19.23
C GLN A 348 13.49 15.08 19.50
N ALA A 349 14.35 14.82 18.52
CA ALA A 349 15.60 14.07 18.70
C ALA A 349 16.79 14.99 19.06
N ARG A 350 16.54 16.29 19.24
CA ARG A 350 17.50 17.29 19.72
C ARG A 350 17.13 17.78 21.12
N GLU A 351 16.95 16.86 22.07
CA GLU A 351 17.19 17.23 23.46
C GLU A 351 18.67 16.99 23.76
N PRO A 352 19.44 18.04 24.14
CA PRO A 352 20.76 17.83 24.69
C PRO A 352 20.60 17.23 26.08
N GLU A 353 21.34 16.17 26.36
CA GLU A 353 21.61 15.74 27.73
C GLU A 353 22.17 16.95 28.51
N LEU A 354 21.45 17.38 29.54
CA LEU A 354 21.94 18.20 30.65
C LEU A 354 21.38 17.67 31.97
#